data_AF-A0A5N5T394-F1
#
_entry.id   AF-A0A5N5T394-F1
#
_cell.length_a   1.000
_cell.length_b   1.000
_cell.length_c   1.000
_cell.angle_alpha   90.00
_cell.angle_beta   90.00
_cell.angle_gamma   90.00
#
_symmetry.space_group_name_H-M   'P 1'
#
loop_
_entity.id
_entity.type
_entity.pdbx_description
1 polymer ?
#
loop_
_entity_poly.entity_id
_entity_poly.type
_entity_poly.pdbx_seq_one_letter_code
_entity_poly.pdbx_strand_id
1 'polypeptide(L)'
;PKHPHFVIEAKSSHIHQKCGNKPDTDRWQRERGGGGGGGYNHLGLRGRRKKQARHRLTRDIRSSTKYVETALFLDKKFMEQRNYSRTRGMYDALQIANIADLYFKTINTRITISYLESWSGGNLIELDKRPPISMALIRFSQDHTKID
;
A
#
# COMPACT_ATOMS: atom_id res chain seq x y z
N PRO A 1 4.30 -25.74 16.87
CA PRO A 1 5.12 -26.12 15.68
C PRO A 1 5.60 -24.86 14.97
N LYS A 2 6.92 -24.60 14.94
CA LYS A 2 7.46 -23.40 14.29
C LYS A 2 7.60 -23.68 12.79
N HIS A 3 6.85 -22.96 11.97
CA HIS A 3 6.91 -23.05 10.51
C HIS A 3 8.01 -22.13 9.98
N PRO A 4 8.76 -22.52 8.93
CA PRO A 4 9.85 -21.72 8.42
C PRO A 4 9.30 -20.49 7.67
N HIS A 5 9.57 -19.30 8.20
CA HIS A 5 9.29 -18.03 7.53
C HIS A 5 10.49 -17.62 6.67
N PHE A 6 10.25 -17.32 5.41
CA PHE A 6 11.24 -16.76 4.49
C PHE A 6 11.01 -15.25 4.39
N VAL A 7 11.91 -14.46 4.99
CA VAL A 7 11.86 -12.99 4.98
C VAL A 7 12.93 -12.49 4.01
N ILE A 8 12.52 -11.77 2.97
CA ILE A 8 13.43 -11.06 2.08
C ILE A 8 13.34 -9.57 2.40
N GLU A 9 14.39 -9.03 3.00
CA GLU A 9 14.50 -7.59 3.27
C GLU A 9 15.14 -6.89 2.07
N ALA A 10 14.49 -5.85 1.55
CA ALA A 10 15.07 -5.03 0.50
C ALA A 10 16.22 -4.20 1.09
N LYS A 11 17.42 -4.29 0.49
CA LYS A 11 18.57 -3.48 0.90
C LYS A 11 18.21 -1.99 0.74
N SER A 12 18.18 -1.27 1.86
CA SER A 12 18.16 0.20 1.88
C SER A 12 19.35 0.71 1.06
N SER A 13 19.08 1.17 -0.16
CA SER A 13 20.06 1.91 -0.95
C SER A 13 20.36 3.21 -0.21
N HIS A 14 21.64 3.44 0.07
CA HIS A 14 22.28 4.58 0.75
C HIS A 14 21.72 5.98 0.43
N ILE A 15 20.47 6.24 0.79
CA ILE A 15 19.85 7.55 0.77
C ILE A 15 19.41 7.80 2.20
N HIS A 16 20.23 8.55 2.92
CA HIS A 16 19.93 9.07 4.24
C HIS A 16 18.57 9.80 4.20
N GLN A 17 17.49 9.09 4.55
CA GLN A 17 16.21 9.71 4.79
C GLN A 17 16.30 10.46 6.12
N LYS A 18 16.64 11.75 6.03
CA LYS A 18 16.53 12.66 7.16
C LYS A 18 15.09 13.18 7.19
N CYS A 19 14.27 12.65 8.08
CA CYS A 19 12.99 13.26 8.43
C CYS A 19 13.28 14.61 9.13
N GLY A 20 12.94 15.69 8.45
CA GLY A 20 13.25 17.05 8.90
C GLY A 20 12.24 17.56 9.91
N ASN A 21 12.41 17.20 11.18
CA ASN A 21 11.89 17.97 12.30
C ASN A 21 13.08 18.52 13.09
N LYS A 22 13.44 19.78 12.85
CA LYS A 22 14.15 20.58 13.85
C LYS A 22 13.30 21.81 14.15
N PRO A 23 13.01 22.11 15.42
CA PRO A 23 12.34 23.34 15.78
C PRO A 23 13.24 24.52 15.43
N ASP A 24 12.65 25.51 14.77
CA ASP A 24 13.26 26.77 14.42
C ASP A 24 13.43 27.61 15.69
N THR A 25 14.57 27.46 16.35
CA THR A 25 15.02 28.38 17.39
C THR A 25 16.47 28.74 17.08
N ASP A 26 16.76 30.03 17.10
CA ASP A 26 18.08 30.66 16.98
C ASP A 26 18.54 31.07 15.56
N ARG A 27 17.96 32.17 15.04
CA ARG A 27 18.76 33.13 14.27
C ARG A 27 18.29 34.59 14.30
N TRP A 28 17.78 35.07 15.42
CA TRP A 28 17.65 36.52 15.68
C TRP A 28 18.77 37.00 16.59
N GLN A 29 20.03 36.81 16.17
CA GLN A 29 21.17 37.47 16.81
C GLN A 29 22.38 37.37 15.91
N ARG A 30 22.56 38.38 15.04
CA ARG A 30 23.86 39.02 14.76
C ARG A 30 23.59 40.46 14.37
N GLU A 31 23.67 41.30 15.40
CA GLU A 31 24.49 42.52 15.41
C GLU A 31 24.69 43.23 14.07
N ARG A 32 24.23 44.47 14.00
CA ARG A 32 25.09 45.61 13.65
C ARG A 32 24.48 46.88 14.21
N GLY A 33 25.06 47.34 15.32
CA GLY A 33 25.08 48.76 15.60
C GLY A 33 25.92 49.50 14.56
N GLY A 34 25.73 50.82 14.52
CA GLY A 34 26.73 51.75 14.03
C GLY A 34 26.60 52.18 12.57
N GLY A 35 26.07 53.39 12.40
CA GLY A 35 26.76 54.40 11.58
C GLY A 35 26.39 54.50 10.11
N GLY A 36 25.61 55.54 9.81
CA GLY A 36 26.05 56.60 8.90
C GLY A 36 25.87 56.38 7.39
N GLY A 37 25.34 57.42 6.75
CA GLY A 37 25.70 57.79 5.39
C GLY A 37 24.70 57.41 4.32
N GLY A 38 23.92 58.41 3.89
CA GLY A 38 23.19 58.36 2.63
C GLY A 38 24.11 58.25 1.42
N GLY A 39 23.55 57.87 0.29
CA GLY A 39 24.32 57.78 -0.95
C GLY A 39 23.55 57.07 -2.05
N TYR A 40 22.88 57.87 -2.85
CA TYR A 40 22.41 57.62 -4.21
C TYR A 40 23.28 56.67 -5.05
N ASN A 41 22.58 55.89 -5.87
CA ASN A 41 23.01 55.20 -7.10
C ASN A 41 23.91 53.97 -6.99
N HIS A 42 23.30 52.80 -7.21
CA HIS A 42 23.97 51.69 -7.90
C HIS A 42 22.95 50.86 -8.68
N LEU A 43 23.16 50.80 -10.00
CA LEU A 43 22.76 49.70 -10.88
C LEU A 43 22.90 48.37 -10.13
N GLY A 44 21.80 47.67 -9.94
CA GLY A 44 21.81 46.41 -9.23
C GLY A 44 20.51 45.66 -9.47
N LEU A 45 20.51 44.87 -10.55
CA LEU A 45 19.64 43.72 -10.83
C LEU A 45 18.76 43.33 -9.62
N ARG A 46 17.59 43.97 -9.49
CA ARG A 46 16.58 43.58 -8.50
C ARG A 46 15.95 42.27 -8.95
N GLY A 47 16.62 41.19 -8.57
CA GLY A 47 16.06 39.96 -8.05
C GLY A 47 14.68 39.57 -8.59
N ARG A 48 14.62 39.10 -9.84
CA ARG A 48 13.67 38.07 -10.22
C ARG A 48 14.06 36.76 -9.54
N ARG A 49 13.93 36.68 -8.21
CA ARG A 49 13.74 35.39 -7.53
C ARG A 49 12.33 34.95 -7.90
N LYS A 50 12.21 34.37 -9.10
CA LYS A 50 11.04 33.60 -9.51
C LYS A 50 10.65 32.75 -8.31
N LYS A 51 9.43 32.93 -7.84
CA LYS A 51 8.76 32.08 -6.87
C LYS A 51 8.78 30.64 -7.42
N GLN A 52 9.89 29.94 -7.22
CA GLN A 52 9.97 28.50 -7.33
C GLN A 52 9.65 27.89 -5.96
N ALA A 53 8.68 28.48 -5.25
CA ALA A 53 7.77 27.68 -4.45
C ALA A 53 6.90 26.89 -5.44
N ARG A 54 7.54 25.96 -6.16
CA ARG A 54 6.81 24.87 -6.77
C ARG A 54 6.16 24.20 -5.57
N HIS A 55 4.87 24.44 -5.41
CA HIS A 55 4.13 23.26 -5.74
C HIS A 55 4.16 22.19 -4.64
N ARG A 56 4.14 22.50 -3.32
CA ARG A 56 3.69 21.49 -2.33
C ARG A 56 2.19 21.28 -2.53
N LEU A 57 1.84 20.95 -3.77
CA LEU A 57 0.55 20.53 -4.28
C LEU A 57 0.45 19.18 -3.60
N THR A 58 -0.38 19.14 -2.55
CA THR A 58 -0.85 17.89 -1.96
C THR A 58 -1.04 16.90 -3.10
N ARG A 59 -0.20 15.86 -3.13
CA ARG A 59 -0.21 14.89 -4.23
C ARG A 59 -1.63 14.37 -4.32
N ASP A 60 -2.29 14.55 -5.47
CA ASP A 60 -3.67 14.13 -5.61
C ASP A 60 -3.76 12.60 -5.51
N ILE A 61 -4.19 12.10 -4.35
CA ILE A 61 -4.33 10.68 -4.03
C ILE A 61 -5.38 9.99 -4.92
N ARG A 62 -6.26 10.75 -5.58
CA ARG A 62 -7.25 10.21 -6.52
C ARG A 62 -6.59 9.74 -7.82
N SER A 63 -5.49 10.37 -8.20
CA SER A 63 -4.74 10.07 -9.42
C SER A 63 -3.72 8.93 -9.27
N SER A 64 -3.43 8.49 -8.04
CA SER A 64 -2.43 7.45 -7.78
C SER A 64 -2.98 6.05 -8.01
N THR A 65 -2.18 5.17 -8.59
CA THR A 65 -2.52 3.74 -8.70
C THR A 65 -2.64 3.12 -7.31
N LYS A 66 -3.76 2.44 -7.04
CA LYS A 66 -4.01 1.72 -5.79
C LYS A 66 -3.78 0.23 -5.98
N TYR A 67 -3.48 -0.46 -4.89
CA TYR A 67 -3.30 -1.91 -4.87
C TYR A 67 -4.24 -2.51 -3.83
N VAL A 68 -4.94 -3.55 -4.21
CA VAL A 68 -5.74 -4.38 -3.30
C VAL A 68 -5.03 -5.71 -3.18
N GLU A 69 -4.45 -5.95 -2.02
CA GLU A 69 -3.87 -7.25 -1.68
C GLU A 69 -5.00 -8.20 -1.30
N THR A 70 -5.03 -9.36 -1.96
CA THR A 70 -6.13 -10.31 -1.84
C THR A 70 -5.60 -11.70 -1.52
N ALA A 71 -6.30 -12.36 -0.61
CA ALA A 71 -6.15 -13.78 -0.32
C ALA A 71 -7.34 -14.53 -0.91
N LEU A 72 -7.07 -15.65 -1.60
CA LEU A 72 -8.08 -16.48 -2.25
C LEU A 72 -8.16 -17.84 -1.56
N PHE A 73 -9.40 -18.24 -1.26
CA PHE A 73 -9.73 -19.50 -0.61
C PHE A 73 -10.68 -20.28 -1.49
N LEU A 74 -10.24 -21.44 -2.00
CA LEU A 74 -11.08 -22.30 -2.83
C LEU A 74 -11.72 -23.37 -1.94
N ASP A 75 -13.04 -23.31 -1.79
CA ASP A 75 -13.78 -24.28 -0.99
C ASP A 75 -13.81 -25.67 -1.65
N LYS A 76 -14.15 -26.68 -0.86
CA LYS A 76 -14.24 -28.08 -1.33
C LYS A 76 -15.23 -28.20 -2.50
N LYS A 77 -16.35 -27.49 -2.40
CA LYS A 77 -17.43 -27.55 -3.37
C LYS A 77 -17.03 -26.97 -4.73
N PHE A 78 -16.20 -25.93 -4.76
CA PHE A 78 -15.62 -25.37 -5.99
C PHE A 78 -14.86 -26.44 -6.77
N MET A 79 -14.11 -27.30 -6.07
CA MET A 79 -13.35 -28.40 -6.65
C MET A 79 -14.25 -29.54 -7.11
N GLU A 80 -15.19 -29.96 -6.25
CA GLU A 80 -16.11 -31.09 -6.53
C GLU A 80 -17.03 -30.81 -7.73
N GLN A 81 -17.60 -29.62 -7.82
CA GLN A 81 -18.55 -29.27 -8.89
C GLN A 81 -17.92 -29.29 -10.30
N ARG A 82 -16.61 -29.07 -10.38
CA ARG A 82 -15.88 -29.00 -11.65
C ARG A 82 -14.94 -30.19 -11.87
N ASN A 83 -14.97 -31.16 -10.95
CA ASN A 83 -14.04 -32.29 -10.91
C ASN A 83 -12.58 -31.84 -11.09
N TYR A 84 -12.20 -30.78 -10.38
CA TYR A 84 -10.86 -30.21 -10.51
C TYR A 84 -9.84 -30.96 -9.66
N SER A 85 -8.67 -31.18 -10.25
CA SER A 85 -7.46 -31.41 -9.48
C SER A 85 -7.05 -30.12 -8.77
N ARG A 86 -6.33 -30.24 -7.65
CA ARG A 86 -5.84 -29.09 -6.87
C ARG A 86 -5.15 -28.04 -7.75
N THR A 87 -4.23 -28.47 -8.61
CA THR A 87 -3.50 -27.58 -9.50
C THR A 87 -4.41 -26.91 -10.54
N ARG A 88 -5.37 -27.66 -11.13
CA ARG A 88 -6.30 -27.10 -12.11
C ARG A 88 -7.20 -26.02 -11.51
N GLY A 89 -7.74 -26.28 -10.31
CA GLY A 89 -8.56 -25.30 -9.59
C GLY A 89 -7.79 -24.02 -9.25
N MET A 90 -6.53 -24.15 -8.85
CA MET A 90 -5.66 -22.98 -8.60
C MET A 90 -5.42 -22.16 -9.86
N TYR A 91 -5.13 -22.80 -11.00
CA TYR A 91 -4.95 -22.08 -12.26
C TYR A 91 -6.23 -21.37 -12.71
N ASP A 92 -7.39 -21.99 -12.53
CA ASP A 92 -8.68 -21.38 -12.84
C ASP A 92 -8.96 -20.16 -11.96
N ALA A 93 -8.69 -20.25 -10.66
CA ALA A 93 -8.80 -19.13 -9.74
C ALA A 93 -7.87 -17.95 -10.12
N LEU A 94 -6.64 -18.23 -10.54
CA LEU A 94 -5.72 -17.20 -11.04
C LEU A 94 -6.27 -16.52 -12.31
N GLN A 95 -6.90 -17.27 -13.22
CA GLN A 95 -7.52 -16.69 -14.41
C GLN A 95 -8.69 -15.78 -14.05
N ILE A 96 -9.56 -16.22 -13.13
CA ILE A 96 -10.66 -15.40 -12.62
C ILE A 96 -10.14 -14.10 -12.01
N ALA A 97 -9.08 -14.17 -11.21
CA ALA A 97 -8.44 -12.99 -10.62
C ALA A 97 -7.84 -12.05 -11.69
N ASN A 98 -7.23 -12.60 -12.74
CA ASN A 98 -6.73 -11.80 -13.87
C ASN A 98 -7.87 -11.08 -14.61
N ILE A 99 -9.01 -11.75 -14.82
CA ILE A 99 -10.21 -11.14 -15.41
C ILE A 99 -10.76 -10.06 -14.49
N ALA A 100 -10.81 -10.32 -13.18
CA ALA A 100 -11.23 -9.32 -12.19
C ALA A 100 -10.32 -8.07 -12.23
N ASP A 101 -8.99 -8.23 -12.31
CA ASP A 101 -8.04 -7.12 -12.42
C ASP A 101 -8.32 -6.23 -13.65
N LEU A 102 -8.84 -6.77 -14.75
CA LEU A 102 -9.26 -5.96 -15.91
C LEU A 102 -10.35 -4.94 -15.54
N TYR A 103 -11.31 -5.31 -14.69
CA TYR A 103 -12.35 -4.39 -14.23
C TYR A 103 -11.78 -3.32 -13.28
N PHE A 104 -10.87 -3.69 -12.38
CA PHE A 104 -10.28 -2.74 -11.42
C PHE A 104 -9.29 -1.76 -12.07
N LYS A 105 -8.67 -2.13 -13.19
CA LYS A 105 -7.84 -1.19 -13.99
C LYS A 105 -8.59 0.06 -14.41
N THR A 106 -9.91 -0.03 -14.62
CA THR A 106 -10.74 1.13 -15.04
C THR A 106 -10.77 2.24 -13.99
N ILE A 107 -10.54 1.91 -12.72
CA ILE A 107 -10.49 2.84 -11.58
C ILE A 107 -9.07 3.01 -11.03
N ASN A 108 -8.05 2.83 -11.88
CA ASN A 108 -6.62 2.95 -11.53
C ASN A 108 -6.24 2.11 -10.30
N THR A 109 -6.82 0.92 -10.18
CA THR A 109 -6.57 -0.01 -9.08
C THR A 109 -6.09 -1.33 -9.65
N ARG A 110 -5.12 -1.97 -9.00
CA ARG A 110 -4.60 -3.29 -9.35
C ARG A 110 -4.91 -4.28 -8.24
N ILE A 111 -5.37 -5.46 -8.63
CA ILE A 111 -5.53 -6.58 -7.69
C ILE A 111 -4.23 -7.36 -7.67
N THR A 112 -3.70 -7.60 -6.47
CA THR A 112 -2.56 -8.48 -6.24
C THR A 112 -3.01 -9.66 -5.40
N ILE A 113 -2.57 -10.86 -5.78
CA ILE A 113 -2.85 -12.09 -5.03
C ILE A 113 -1.66 -12.30 -4.10
N SER A 114 -1.86 -12.11 -2.80
CA SER A 114 -0.83 -12.35 -1.78
C SER A 114 -0.87 -13.78 -1.27
N TYR A 115 -2.03 -14.43 -1.32
CA TYR A 115 -2.21 -15.80 -0.85
C TYR A 115 -3.28 -16.54 -1.66
N LEU A 116 -3.07 -17.84 -1.89
CA LEU A 116 -4.02 -18.73 -2.55
C LEU A 116 -3.95 -20.12 -1.92
N GLU A 117 -5.07 -20.59 -1.38
CA GLU A 117 -5.20 -21.94 -0.86
C GLU A 117 -6.46 -22.67 -1.35
N SER A 118 -6.43 -23.99 -1.23
CA SER A 118 -7.50 -24.88 -1.66
C SER A 118 -7.86 -25.85 -0.55
N TRP A 119 -9.14 -25.96 -0.22
CA TRP A 119 -9.70 -26.84 0.80
C TRP A 119 -10.18 -28.18 0.21
N SER A 120 -9.31 -28.83 -0.57
CA SER A 120 -9.66 -30.07 -1.28
C SER A 120 -9.95 -31.25 -0.36
N GLY A 121 -9.34 -31.28 0.84
CA GLY A 121 -9.60 -32.32 1.85
C GLY A 121 -10.89 -32.12 2.64
N GLY A 122 -11.41 -30.89 2.69
CA GLY A 122 -12.53 -30.50 3.54
C GLY A 122 -12.48 -29.01 3.85
N ASN A 123 -13.66 -28.38 3.99
CA ASN A 123 -13.73 -26.97 4.33
C ASN A 123 -13.19 -26.74 5.76
N LEU A 124 -12.31 -25.77 5.93
CA LEU A 124 -11.74 -25.41 7.23
C LEU A 124 -12.75 -24.66 8.11
N ILE A 125 -13.72 -23.99 7.47
CA ILE A 125 -14.83 -23.33 8.16
C ILE A 125 -16.17 -23.86 7.66
N GLU A 126 -17.18 -23.77 8.51
CA GLU A 126 -18.55 -24.13 8.14
C GLU A 126 -19.12 -23.10 7.14
N LEU A 127 -19.18 -23.51 5.87
CA LEU A 127 -19.79 -22.77 4.77
C LEU A 127 -21.20 -23.31 4.51
N ASP A 128 -22.18 -22.89 5.31
CA ASP A 128 -23.59 -23.18 5.03
C ASP A 128 -24.20 -22.12 4.10
N LYS A 129 -25.20 -22.51 3.31
CA LYS A 129 -25.90 -21.62 2.37
C LYS A 129 -26.85 -20.63 3.06
N ARG A 130 -27.23 -20.92 4.31
CA ARG A 130 -28.22 -20.15 5.09
C ARG A 130 -27.64 -18.86 5.69
N PRO A 131 -26.48 -18.86 6.37
CA PRO A 131 -25.91 -17.63 6.88
C PRO A 131 -25.34 -16.76 5.75
N PRO A 132 -25.37 -15.43 5.90
CA PRO A 132 -24.71 -14.52 4.97
C PRO A 132 -23.19 -14.73 5.01
N ILE A 133 -22.50 -14.44 3.91
CA ILE A 133 -21.04 -14.58 3.81
C ILE A 133 -20.28 -13.77 4.87
N SER A 134 -20.86 -12.67 5.36
CA SER A 134 -20.31 -11.90 6.49
C SER A 134 -20.13 -12.74 7.75
N MET A 135 -21.05 -13.66 8.05
CA MET A 135 -20.92 -14.57 9.19
C MET A 135 -19.83 -15.62 8.97
N ALA A 136 -19.66 -16.10 7.73
CA ALA A 136 -18.55 -17.00 7.40
C ALA A 136 -17.20 -16.28 7.60
N LEU A 137 -17.10 -15.00 7.21
CA LEU A 137 -15.89 -14.20 7.42
C LEU A 137 -15.59 -13.95 8.91
N ILE A 138 -16.63 -13.71 9.73
CA ILE A 138 -16.45 -13.58 11.19
C ILE A 138 -15.90 -14.90 11.77
N ARG A 139 -16.48 -16.04 11.40
CA ARG A 139 -16.00 -17.36 11.85
C ARG A 139 -14.57 -17.62 11.42
N PHE A 140 -14.23 -17.31 10.18
CA PHE A 140 -12.87 -17.39 9.66
C PHE A 140 -11.90 -16.55 10.50
N SER A 141 -12.24 -15.29 10.77
CA SER A 141 -11.38 -14.41 11.57
C SER A 141 -11.19 -14.90 13.01
N GLN A 142 -12.25 -15.46 13.63
CA GLN A 142 -12.20 -15.97 14.99
C GLN A 142 -11.38 -17.25 15.12
N ASP A 143 -11.40 -18.12 14.10
CA ASP A 143 -10.65 -19.36 14.10
C ASP A 143 -9.14 -19.10 13.97
N HIS A 144 -8.76 -18.16 13.10
CA HIS A 144 -7.36 -17.76 12.91
C HIS A 144 -6.78 -16.90 14.05
N THR A 145 -7.60 -16.31 14.92
CA THR A 145 -7.13 -15.56 16.11
C THR A 145 -6.89 -16.44 17.34
N LYS A 146 -7.15 -17.76 17.29
CA LYS A 146 -6.90 -18.68 18.42
C LYS A 146 -5.47 -19.22 18.48
N ILE A 147 -4.56 -18.60 17.73
CA ILE A 147 -3.13 -18.88 17.81
C ILE A 147 -2.51 -17.66 18.47
N ASP A 148 -2.06 -17.88 19.70
CA ASP A 148 -1.54 -16.97 20.75
C ASP A 148 -2.56 -16.44 21.76
#